data_AF-A0A1G9H5T5-F1
#
_entry.id   AF-A0A1G9H5T5-F1
#
_cell.length_a   1.000
_cell.length_b   1.000
_cell.length_c   1.000
_cell.angle_alpha   90.00
_cell.angle_beta   90.00
_cell.angle_gamma   90.00
#
_symmetry.space_group_name_H-M   'P 1'
#
loop_
_entity.id
_entity.type
_entity.pdbx_description
1 polymer ?
#
loop_
_entity_poly.entity_id
_entity_poly.type
_entity_poly.pdbx_seq_one_letter_code
_entity_poly.pdbx_strand_id
1 'polypeptide(L)' 'RGLDINLEREGIAISYRTINRRLKQLHEKGLVEKVNEDRGWYVISDKGQKYLAGELDASELEDDNE' A
#
# COMPACT_ATOMS: atom_id res chain seq x y z
N ARG A 1 -7.80 -5.34 11.31
CA ARG A 1 -9.10 -5.68 10.69
C ARG A 1 -9.73 -4.38 10.21
N GLY A 2 -9.84 -4.23 8.89
CA GLY A 2 -10.33 -3.02 8.23
C GLY A 2 -10.21 -3.17 6.71
N LEU A 3 -8.98 -3.21 6.19
CA LEU A 3 -8.73 -3.37 4.75
C LEU A 3 -9.17 -4.73 4.20
N ASP A 4 -9.04 -5.81 4.99
CA ASP A 4 -9.56 -7.14 4.65
C ASP A 4 -11.07 -7.13 4.41
N ILE A 5 -11.81 -6.45 5.29
CA ILE A 5 -13.28 -6.31 5.19
C ILE A 5 -13.66 -5.47 3.97
N ASN A 6 -12.92 -4.38 3.71
CA ASN A 6 -13.19 -3.53 2.54
C ASN A 6 -12.94 -4.29 1.23
N LEU A 7 -11.86 -5.06 1.14
CA LEU A 7 -11.55 -5.85 -0.04
C LEU A 7 -12.57 -6.97 -0.27
N GLU A 8 -13.02 -7.66 0.79
CA GLU A 8 -14.10 -8.64 0.68
C GLU A 8 -15.41 -8.02 0.16
N ARG A 9 -15.75 -6.79 0.57
CA ARG A 9 -16.92 -6.06 0.05
C ARG A 9 -16.84 -5.76 -1.44
N GLU A 10 -15.63 -5.51 -1.94
CA GLU A 10 -15.35 -5.33 -3.37
C GLU A 10 -15.19 -6.67 -4.12
N GLY A 11 -15.49 -7.80 -3.48
CA GLY A 11 -15.39 -9.14 -4.08
C GLY A 11 -13.96 -9.68 -4.20
N ILE A 12 -12.99 -9.05 -3.53
CA ILE A 12 -11.58 -9.44 -3.56
C ILE A 12 -11.26 -10.26 -2.31
N ALA A 13 -11.23 -11.59 -2.48
CA ALA A 13 -10.83 -12.50 -1.42
C ALA A 13 -9.29 -12.57 -1.29
N ILE A 14 -8.75 -12.00 -0.22
CA ILE A 14 -7.30 -11.99 0.04
C ILE A 14 -7.01 -12.07 1.54
N SER A 15 -5.99 -12.84 1.92
CA SER A 15 -5.68 -13.04 3.34
C SER A 15 -5.12 -11.77 4.01
N TYR A 16 -5.43 -11.58 5.30
CA TYR A 16 -4.86 -10.50 6.12
C TYR A 16 -3.33 -10.50 6.10
N ARG A 17 -2.68 -11.68 6.09
CA ARG A 17 -1.23 -11.81 5.99
C ARG A 17 -0.70 -11.25 4.67
N THR A 18 -1.38 -11.54 3.57
CA THR A 18 -1.00 -11.03 2.24
C THR A 18 -1.16 -9.51 2.18
N ILE A 19 -2.26 -8.97 2.72
CA ILE A 19 -2.50 -7.53 2.81
C ILE A 19 -1.34 -6.84 3.56
N ASN A 20 -0.99 -7.30 4.76
CA ASN A 20 0.10 -6.68 5.53
C ASN A 20 1.45 -6.75 4.83
N ARG A 21 1.76 -7.88 4.16
CA ARG A 21 3.00 -8.00 3.37
C ARG A 21 3.06 -6.96 2.25
N ARG A 22 1.95 -6.74 1.55
CA ARG A 22 1.87 -5.73 0.47
C ARG A 22 1.91 -4.31 1.01
N LEU A 23 1.21 -4.02 2.12
CA LEU A 23 1.25 -2.71 2.76
C LEU A 23 2.66 -2.35 3.25
N LYS A 24 3.41 -3.33 3.80
CA LYS A 24 4.81 -3.12 4.18
C LYS A 24 5.65 -2.67 2.98
N GLN A 25 5.54 -3.36 1.84
CA GLN A 25 6.27 -2.99 0.61
C GLN A 25 5.87 -1.60 0.11
N LEU A 26 4.58 -1.28 0.08
CA LEU A 26 4.10 0.04 -0.34
C LEU A 26 4.60 1.14 0.61
N HIS A 27 4.65 0.86 1.91
CA HIS A 27 5.14 1.78 2.92
C HIS A 27 6.66 2.01 2.80
N GLU A 28 7.44 0.94 2.62
CA GLU A 28 8.89 1.01 2.39
C GLU A 28 9.23 1.84 1.14
N LYS A 29 8.40 1.78 0.10
CA LYS A 29 8.54 2.61 -1.11
C LYS A 29 7.98 4.03 -0.98
N GLY A 30 7.40 4.37 0.17
CA GLY A 30 6.82 5.67 0.47
C GLY A 30 5.50 5.96 -0.26
N LEU A 31 4.79 4.94 -0.74
CA LEU A 31 3.52 5.09 -1.48
C LEU A 31 2.29 5.13 -0.55
N VAL A 32 2.45 4.61 0.67
CA VAL A 32 1.45 4.70 1.73
C VAL A 32 2.11 5.05 3.06
N GLU A 33 1.37 5.71 3.93
CA GLU A 33 1.79 6.07 5.26
C GLU A 33 0.90 5.39 6.30
N LYS A 34 1.52 4.96 7.40
CA LYS A 34 0.80 4.37 8.52
C LYS A 34 0.33 5.51 9.42
N VAL A 35 -0.99 5.64 9.58
CA VAL A 35 -1.60 6.80 10.27
C VAL A 35 -1.67 6.61 11.78
N ASN A 36 -1.50 5.37 12.24
CA ASN A 36 -1.52 4.99 13.64
C ASN A 36 -0.60 3.78 13.84
N GLU A 37 0.33 3.82 14.78
CA GLU A 37 1.28 2.71 14.94
C GLU A 37 0.64 1.46 15.55
N ASP A 38 -0.35 1.64 16.42
CA ASP A 38 -1.04 0.56 17.13
C ASP A 38 -2.17 -0.06 16.30
N ARG A 39 -2.69 0.68 15.31
CA ARG A 39 -3.79 0.26 14.44
C ARG A 39 -3.29 0.13 13.00
N GLY A 40 -3.58 -0.98 12.32
CA GLY A 40 -3.18 -1.22 10.92
C GLY A 40 -3.91 -0.35 9.90
N TRP A 41 -3.92 0.97 10.09
CA TRP A 41 -4.54 1.98 9.25
C TRP A 41 -3.47 2.63 8.37
N TYR A 42 -3.75 2.68 7.08
CA TYR A 42 -2.86 3.26 6.08
C TYR A 42 -3.61 4.29 5.25
N VAL A 43 -2.90 5.32 4.83
CA VAL A 43 -3.35 6.33 3.88
C VAL A 43 -2.40 6.36 2.69
N ILE A 44 -2.92 6.67 1.50
CA ILE A 44 -2.07 6.89 0.32
C ILE A 44 -1.29 8.20 0.54
N SER A 45 0.03 8.15 0.36
CA SER A 45 0.90 9.34 0.48
C SER A 45 0.79 10.22 -0.75
N ASP A 46 1.36 11.43 -0.70
CA ASP A 46 1.45 12.31 -1.88
C ASP A 46 2.21 11.63 -3.04
N LYS A 47 3.28 10.89 -2.73
CA LYS A 47 4.02 10.10 -3.73
C LYS A 47 3.13 9.01 -4.34
N GLY A 48 2.33 8.34 -3.51
CA GLY A 48 1.36 7.35 -3.96
C GLY A 48 0.28 7.93 -4.88
N GLN A 49 -0.23 9.12 -4.58
CA GLN A 49 -1.20 9.83 -5.44
C GLN A 49 -0.59 10.13 -6.82
N LYS A 50 0.65 10.65 -6.86
CA LYS A 50 1.36 10.92 -8.12
C LYS A 50 1.59 9.65 -8.94
N TYR A 51 1.96 8.55 -8.29
CA TYR A 51 2.10 7.25 -8.95
C TYR A 51 0.77 6.79 -9.58
N LEU A 52 -0.34 6.89 -8.86
CA LEU A 52 -1.66 6.53 -9.38
C LEU A 52 -2.13 7.46 -10.51
N ALA A 53 -1.72 8.73 -10.49
CA ALA A 53 -1.99 9.70 -11.54
C ALA A 53 -1.10 9.50 -12.80
N GLY A 54 -0.10 8.62 -12.74
CA GLY A 54 0.89 8.45 -13.81
C GLY A 54 1.90 9.59 -13.90
N GLU A 55 1.99 10.42 -12.86
CA GLU A 55 2.95 11.53 -12.75
C GLU A 55 4.33 11.07 -12.23
N LEU A 56 4.43 9.82 -11.77
CA LEU A 56 5.66 9.17 -11.34
C LEU A 56 5.84 7.90 -12.17
N ASP A 57 7.01 7.74 -12.81
CA ASP A 57 7.31 6.52 -13.57
C ASP A 57 7.52 5.34 -12.60
N ALA A 58 6.98 4.16 -12.95
CA ALA A 58 7.13 2.97 -12.13
C ALA A 58 8.59 2.51 -11.98
N SER A 59 9.43 2.79 -12.98
CA SER A 59 10.87 2.51 -12.93
C SER A 59 11.58 3.27 -11.81
N GLU A 60 11.05 4.43 -11.39
CA GLU A 60 11.59 5.19 -10.24
C GLU A 60 11.28 4.55 -8.88
N LEU A 61 10.45 3.50 -8.86
CA LEU A 61 10.07 2.75 -7.67
C LEU A 61 10.74 1.38 -7.58
N GLU A 62 11.55 1.00 -8.56
CA GLU A 62 12.32 -0.24 -8.53
C GLU A 62 13.44 -0.10 -7.48
N ASP A 63 13.66 -1.16 -6.70
CA ASP A 63 14.78 -1.20 -5.75
C ASP A 63 16.01 -1.69 -6.53
N ASP A 64 17.15 -1.00 -6.42
CA ASP A 64 18.43 -1.38 -7.07
C ASP A 64 19.02 -2.73 -6.57
N ASN A 65 18.26 -3.51 -5.81
CA ASN A 65 18.74 -4.75 -5.20
C ASN A 65 18.45 -5.95 -6.10
N GLU A 66 19.48 -6.31 -6.88
CA GLU A 66 19.71 -7.61 -7.53
C GLU A 66 20.02 -8.73 -6.50
#